data_AF-A0A1H8J9A5-F1
#
_entry.id   AF-A0A1H8J9A5-F1
#
_cell.length_a   1.000
_cell.length_b   1.000
_cell.length_c   1.000
_cell.angle_alpha   90.00
_cell.angle_beta   90.00
_cell.angle_gamma   90.00
#
_symmetry.space_group_name_H-M   'P 1'
#
loop_
_entity.id
_entity.type
_entity.pdbx_description
1 polymer ?
#
loop_
_entity_poly.entity_id
_entity_poly.type
_entity_poly.pdbx_seq_one_letter_code
_entity_poly.pdbx_strand_id
1 'polypeptide(L)' 'MGHANARLTFHGRCLLVRRVVFDGRPVAHVAAELGISRQCGHR' A
#
# COMPACT_ATOMS: atom_id res chain seq x y z
N MET A 1 0.75 13.95 9.55
CA MET A 1 1.00 12.62 8.97
C MET A 1 -0.11 11.67 9.43
N GLY A 2 -0.84 11.04 8.51
CA GLY A 2 -1.80 9.99 8.86
C GLY A 2 -1.07 8.79 9.47
N HIS A 3 -1.71 8.08 10.39
CA HIS A 3 -1.13 6.91 11.03
C HIS A 3 -0.77 5.85 9.97
N ALA A 4 0.41 5.25 10.05
CA ALA A 4 0.87 4.25 9.07
C ALA A 4 -0.03 3.01 9.00
N ASN A 5 -0.87 2.78 10.02
CA ASN A 5 -1.90 1.73 10.00
C ASN A 5 -3.34 2.25 9.77
N ALA A 6 -3.51 3.48 9.32
CA ALA A 6 -4.82 3.99 8.93
C ALA A 6 -5.38 3.19 7.74
N ARG A 7 -6.70 3.06 7.68
CA ARG A 7 -7.37 2.43 6.54
C ARG A 7 -7.06 3.22 5.27
N LEU A 8 -6.58 2.53 4.24
CA LEU A 8 -6.40 3.13 2.91
C LEU A 8 -7.76 3.60 2.37
N THR A 9 -7.73 4.74 1.68
CA THR A 9 -8.83 5.13 0.79
C THR A 9 -8.97 4.11 -0.33
N PHE A 10 -10.13 4.07 -0.99
CA PHE A 10 -10.34 3.21 -2.16
C PHE A 10 -9.23 3.39 -3.22
N HIS A 11 -8.92 4.64 -3.55
CA HIS A 11 -7.83 4.97 -4.47
C HIS A 11 -6.47 4.45 -4.00
N GLY A 12 -6.18 4.56 -2.69
CA GLY A 12 -4.94 4.02 -2.11
C GLY A 12 -4.82 2.50 -2.26
N ARG A 13 -5.91 1.75 -2.06
CA ARG A 13 -5.93 0.29 -2.29
C ARG A 13 -5.75 -0.04 -3.77
N CYS A 14 -6.46 0.64 -4.67
CA CYS A 14 -6.31 0.43 -6.11
C CYS A 14 -4.88 0.68 -6.58
N LEU A 15 -4.23 1.73 -6.08
CA LEU A 15 -2.87 2.07 -6.45
C LEU A 15 -1.87 1.03 -5.91
N LEU A 16 -2.05 0.56 -4.67
CA LEU A 16 -1.26 -0.54 -4.11
C LEU A 16 -1.39 -1.82 -4.95
N VAL A 17 -2.61 -2.24 -5.24
CA VAL A 17 -2.87 -3.43 -6.08
C VAL A 17 -2.28 -3.25 -7.47
N ARG A 18 -2.42 -2.06 -8.07
CA ARG A 18 -1.89 -1.79 -9.40
C ARG A 18 -0.37 -1.99 -9.44
N ARG A 19 0.35 -1.38 -8.50
CA ARG A 19 1.82 -1.48 -8.45
C ARG A 19 2.32 -2.89 -8.13
N VAL A 20 1.61 -3.61 -7.28
CA VAL A 20 1.99 -4.98 -6.92
C VAL A 20 1.72 -5.95 -8.06
N VAL A 21 0.53 -5.88 -8.67
CA VAL A 21 0.09 -6.85 -9.68
C VAL A 21 0.66 -6.54 -11.06
N PHE A 22 0.65 -5.27 -11.50
CA PHE A 22 1.10 -4.92 -12.85
C PHE A 22 2.61 -4.66 -12.93
N ASP A 23 3.18 -3.98 -11.93
CA ASP A 23 4.63 -3.71 -11.92
C ASP A 23 5.43 -4.83 -11.24
N GLY A 24 4.76 -5.85 -10.68
CA GLY A 24 5.40 -7.00 -10.02
C GLY A 24 6.19 -6.62 -8.76
N ARG A 25 5.92 -5.43 -8.19
CA ARG A 25 6.71 -4.91 -7.07
C ARG A 25 6.28 -5.53 -5.75
N PRO A 26 7.22 -5.81 -4.82
CA PRO A 26 6.87 -6.35 -3.52
C PRO A 26 6.02 -5.35 -2.71
N VAL A 27 4.97 -5.86 -2.06
CA VAL A 27 4.04 -5.08 -1.22
C VAL A 27 4.79 -4.24 -0.20
N ALA A 28 5.89 -4.74 0.36
CA ALA A 28 6.68 -4.02 1.35
C ALA A 28 7.28 -2.70 0.83
N HIS A 29 7.79 -2.69 -0.41
CA HIS A 29 8.31 -1.46 -1.01
C HIS A 29 7.18 -0.50 -1.35
N VAL A 30 6.09 -0.99 -1.95
CA VAL A 30 4.95 -0.16 -2.31
C VAL A 30 4.28 0.44 -1.06
N ALA A 31 4.20 -0.32 0.03
CA ALA A 31 3.70 0.15 1.32
C ALA A 31 4.57 1.29 1.90
N ALA A 32 5.90 1.15 1.84
CA ALA A 32 6.82 2.20 2.29
C ALA A 32 6.70 3.49 1.45
N GLU A 33 6.57 3.37 0.13
CA GLU A 33 6.32 4.51 -0.76
C GLU A 33 5.00 5.23 -0.46
N LEU A 34 3.97 4.48 -0.06
CA LEU A 34 2.66 5.00 0.30
C LEU A 34 2.58 5.48 1.75
N GLY A 35 3.65 5.36 2.53
CA GLY A 35 3.69 5.77 3.94
C GLY A 35 2.83 4.91 4.86
N ILE A 36 2.55 3.65 4.48
CA ILE A 36 1.78 2.70 5.26
C ILE A 36 2.65 1.53 5.73
N SER A 37 2.22 0.87 6.80
CA SER A 37 2.85 -0.37 7.24
C SER A 37 2.62 -1.49 6.21
N ARG A 38 3.61 -2.40 6.09
CA ARG A 38 3.49 -3.64 5.31
C ARG A 38 2.23 -4.42 5.69
N GLN A 39 1.93 -4.47 6.99
CA GLN A 39 0.77 -5.17 7.55
C GLN A 39 -0.55 -4.64 6.97
N CYS A 40 -0.63 -3.32 6.76
CA CYS A 40 -1.80 -2.67 6.19
C CYS A 40 -1.92 -2.86 4.68
N GLY A 41 -0.82 -3.14 3.99
CA GLY A 41 -0.85 -3.54 2.57
C GLY A 41 -1.47 -4.93 2.34
N HIS A 42 -1.53 -5.79 3.37
CA HIS A 42 -2.07 -7.16 3.29
C HIS A 42 -3.48 -7.32 3.90
N ARG A 43 -4.03 -6.28 4.53
CA ARG A 43 -5.35 -6.28 5.18
C ARG A 43 -6.42 -5.68 4.27
#